data_AF-Q179M5-F1
#
_entry.id   AF-Q179M5-F1
#
_cell.length_a   1.000
_cell.length_b   1.000
_cell.length_c   1.000
_cell.angle_alpha   90.00
_cell.angle_beta   90.00
_cell.angle_gamma   90.00
#
_symmetry.space_group_name_H-M   'P 1'
#
loop_
_entity.id
_entity.type
_entity.pdbx_description
1 polymer ?
#
loop_
_entity_poly.entity_id
_entity_poly.type
_entity_poly.pdbx_seq_one_letter_code
_entity_poly.pdbx_strand_id
1 'polypeptide(L)'
;MSNEKKDPGGVGLQIEAPSPVPSNSILNMNVNINLPVPLTMEEKKYLLAVERGDAATVKRILQRAHRRHHININCVDPLGRGALTLAIDGENLEMVELLIIMQVDTKDGLLQAINAEFVEAVELLLEHEELIHKEGELYSWQKVDMNTAMFTPDITPLMLAAHKNNYEILKILLDRGATLPMPHDVKCGCDDCIRRSSEDSLRHSLARVNEYRALASPSLIALSSQDPLLTAFQLSWELRNLAFAEQECKAQYLELRRQCQSFAVDLLDQSRSSQELAIILNYDPDSPPYMDGDHMKLTRLELAIDYKQKKFVAHPNIQQLLAAMWYEGVPGFRRKSAMEKIAIITKVAVLFPFYCMMYMIAPSCETSKFMRKPFMKFLIHASSYLFFLFLLILVSQRAEVQIVLLFGTDSMKRALQEELARQRGNGPTYLECLVVIYVIGFIWEETQEIFIEGIRNYLKNMWNFIDFSRNFLYCCVAMLRVIAYIQQTSEINKTQYATSPRHWMTRSQ
;
A
#
# COMPACT_ATOMS: atom_id res chain seq x y z
N MET A 1 13.99 -41.91 -77.49
CA MET A 1 13.72 -41.27 -76.18
C MET A 1 13.65 -42.41 -75.16
N SER A 2 14.75 -43.10 -74.87
CA SER A 2 15.90 -42.73 -74.03
C SER A 2 15.60 -42.86 -72.52
N ASN A 3 15.89 -44.05 -71.99
CA ASN A 3 16.56 -44.42 -70.73
C ASN A 3 16.63 -43.50 -69.49
N GLU A 4 16.55 -44.19 -68.34
CA GLU A 4 17.39 -44.12 -67.12
C GLU A 4 17.04 -43.25 -65.88
N LYS A 5 16.77 -43.99 -64.78
CA LYS A 5 17.40 -43.96 -63.42
C LYS A 5 17.15 -42.84 -62.39
N LYS A 6 16.98 -43.36 -61.15
CA LYS A 6 17.51 -42.96 -59.81
C LYS A 6 16.64 -42.12 -58.85
N ASP A 7 16.20 -42.84 -57.80
CA ASP A 7 16.09 -42.55 -56.35
C ASP A 7 15.63 -41.17 -55.84
N PRO A 8 14.76 -41.20 -54.82
CA PRO A 8 14.95 -40.33 -53.66
C PRO A 8 15.11 -41.14 -52.38
N GLY A 9 16.21 -40.89 -51.66
CA GLY A 9 16.41 -41.34 -50.29
C GLY A 9 15.55 -40.51 -49.33
N GLY A 10 14.71 -41.20 -48.56
CA GLY A 10 14.10 -40.70 -47.33
C GLY A 10 14.46 -41.67 -46.20
N VAL A 11 15.27 -41.21 -45.25
CA VAL A 11 15.66 -41.97 -44.06
C VAL A 11 14.54 -41.89 -43.03
N GLY A 12 13.77 -42.96 -42.87
CA GLY A 12 12.83 -43.15 -41.77
C GLY A 12 13.48 -44.00 -40.68
N LEU A 13 13.70 -43.39 -39.50
CA LEU A 13 14.10 -44.07 -38.27
C LEU A 13 12.97 -44.99 -37.80
N GLN A 14 13.25 -46.29 -37.74
CA GLN A 14 12.39 -47.30 -37.12
C GLN A 14 12.37 -47.09 -35.61
N ILE A 15 11.18 -46.87 -35.05
CA ILE A 15 10.92 -46.93 -33.61
C ILE A 15 10.65 -48.39 -33.27
N GLU A 16 11.61 -49.06 -32.63
CA GLU A 16 11.39 -50.38 -32.03
C GLU A 16 10.44 -50.24 -30.83
N ALA A 17 9.34 -51.01 -30.86
CA ALA A 17 8.42 -51.13 -29.74
C ALA A 17 9.03 -52.08 -28.68
N PRO A 18 9.12 -51.69 -27.40
CA PRO A 18 9.52 -52.62 -26.35
C PRO A 18 8.39 -53.62 -26.05
N SER A 19 8.80 -54.86 -25.86
CA SER A 19 8.03 -56.07 -25.57
C SER A 19 7.16 -55.98 -24.31
N PRO A 20 6.07 -56.79 -24.22
CA PRO A 20 5.15 -56.71 -23.09
C PRO A 20 5.79 -57.28 -21.82
N VAL A 21 5.90 -56.43 -20.80
CA VAL A 21 6.33 -56.81 -19.45
C VAL A 21 5.25 -57.70 -18.80
N PRO A 22 5.62 -58.80 -18.12
CA PRO A 22 4.65 -59.74 -17.57
C PRO A 22 3.80 -59.08 -16.48
N SER A 23 2.49 -59.22 -16.63
CA SER A 23 1.43 -58.74 -15.75
C SER A 23 1.37 -59.55 -14.45
N ASN A 24 2.33 -59.35 -13.52
CA ASN A 24 2.26 -59.94 -12.17
C ASN A 24 3.10 -59.23 -11.09
N SER A 25 3.17 -57.89 -11.11
CA SER A 25 3.86 -57.14 -10.04
C SER A 25 3.22 -55.79 -9.67
N ILE A 26 1.91 -55.62 -9.84
CA ILE A 26 1.16 -54.41 -9.41
C ILE A 26 0.10 -54.75 -8.34
N LEU A 27 0.42 -55.64 -7.41
CA LEU A 27 -0.46 -55.94 -6.25
C LEU A 27 0.31 -55.95 -4.93
N ASN A 28 1.24 -55.02 -4.73
CA ASN A 28 1.87 -54.80 -3.42
C ASN A 28 2.35 -53.36 -3.20
N MET A 29 1.56 -52.36 -3.61
CA MET A 29 1.52 -51.11 -2.85
C MET A 29 0.35 -51.23 -1.90
N ASN A 30 0.62 -51.70 -0.67
CA ASN A 30 -0.26 -51.43 0.46
C ASN A 30 -0.22 -49.91 0.71
N VAL A 31 -0.94 -49.14 -0.09
CA VAL A 31 -1.46 -47.85 0.35
C VAL A 31 -2.47 -48.23 1.41
N ASN A 32 -2.06 -48.16 2.67
CA ASN A 32 -2.92 -48.38 3.81
C ASN A 32 -3.89 -47.19 3.89
N ILE A 33 -4.87 -47.16 2.99
CA ILE A 33 -5.98 -46.21 3.06
C ILE A 33 -6.70 -46.58 4.35
N ASN A 34 -6.52 -45.77 5.41
CA ASN A 34 -7.26 -45.87 6.65
C ASN A 34 -8.74 -45.60 6.36
N LEU A 35 -9.42 -46.60 5.80
CA LEU A 35 -10.85 -46.58 5.57
C LEU A 35 -11.53 -46.52 6.95
N PRO A 36 -12.54 -45.66 7.14
CA PRO A 36 -13.21 -45.52 8.43
C PRO A 36 -13.79 -46.87 8.86
N VAL A 37 -13.32 -47.36 10.00
CA VAL A 37 -13.77 -48.63 10.59
C VAL A 37 -15.19 -48.42 11.12
N PRO A 38 -16.15 -49.31 10.80
CA PRO A 38 -17.50 -49.19 11.33
C PRO A 38 -17.50 -49.31 12.86
N LEU A 39 -17.99 -48.26 13.53
CA LEU A 39 -18.08 -48.21 14.99
C LEU A 39 -18.92 -49.35 15.55
N THR A 40 -18.43 -49.96 16.64
CA THR A 40 -19.18 -50.92 17.44
C THR A 40 -20.37 -50.24 18.14
N MET A 41 -21.37 -51.02 18.56
CA MET A 41 -22.54 -50.47 19.25
C MET A 41 -22.17 -49.81 20.59
N GLU A 42 -21.11 -50.27 21.26
CA GLU A 42 -20.62 -49.66 22.50
C GLU A 42 -19.88 -48.34 22.23
N GLU A 43 -19.08 -48.25 21.17
CA GLU A 43 -18.44 -46.99 20.74
C GLU A 43 -19.48 -45.94 20.31
N LYS A 44 -20.54 -46.33 19.60
CA LYS A 44 -21.64 -45.43 19.27
C LYS A 44 -22.33 -44.88 20.51
N LYS A 45 -22.57 -45.73 21.52
CA LYS A 45 -23.15 -45.29 22.80
C LYS A 45 -22.22 -44.36 23.56
N TYR A 46 -20.91 -44.61 23.50
CA TYR A 46 -19.90 -43.76 24.11
C TYR A 46 -19.90 -42.36 23.47
N LEU A 47 -19.75 -42.25 22.15
CA LEU A 47 -19.76 -40.96 21.46
C LEU A 47 -21.08 -40.19 21.65
N LEU A 48 -22.22 -40.89 21.59
CA LEU A 48 -23.53 -40.28 21.84
C LEU A 48 -23.69 -39.78 23.30
N ALA A 49 -23.10 -40.47 24.27
CA ALA A 49 -23.12 -40.03 25.67
C ALA A 49 -22.26 -38.77 25.87
N VAL A 50 -21.13 -38.66 25.16
CA VAL A 50 -20.28 -37.47 25.13
C VAL A 50 -21.03 -36.29 24.48
N GLU A 51 -21.64 -36.49 23.31
CA GLU A 51 -22.42 -35.47 22.61
C GLU A 51 -23.61 -34.95 23.44
N ARG A 52 -24.20 -35.79 24.29
CA ARG A 52 -25.27 -35.41 25.22
C ARG A 52 -24.79 -34.77 26.51
N GLY A 53 -23.48 -34.75 26.78
CA GLY A 53 -22.91 -34.23 28.01
C GLY A 53 -23.13 -35.11 29.25
N ASP A 54 -23.43 -36.41 29.10
CA ASP A 54 -23.63 -37.32 30.24
C ASP A 54 -22.29 -37.82 30.82
N ALA A 55 -21.65 -36.96 31.62
CA ALA A 55 -20.35 -37.22 32.22
C ALA A 55 -20.33 -38.48 33.11
N ALA A 56 -21.44 -38.79 33.79
CA ALA A 56 -21.52 -39.95 34.68
C ALA A 56 -21.53 -41.27 33.91
N THR A 57 -22.21 -41.32 32.76
CA THR A 57 -22.19 -42.50 31.88
C THR A 57 -20.85 -42.63 31.17
N VAL A 58 -20.31 -41.52 30.66
CA VAL A 58 -18.99 -41.50 30.00
C VAL A 58 -17.89 -41.98 30.96
N LYS A 59 -17.85 -41.48 32.20
CA LYS A 59 -16.90 -41.92 33.22
C LYS A 59 -16.97 -43.42 33.49
N ARG A 60 -18.18 -43.99 33.58
CA ARG A 60 -18.37 -45.44 33.77
C ARG A 60 -17.88 -46.26 32.58
N ILE A 61 -18.16 -45.79 31.36
CA ILE A 61 -17.70 -46.46 30.13
C ILE A 61 -16.17 -46.42 30.05
N LEU A 62 -15.54 -45.26 30.29
CA LEU A 62 -14.08 -45.09 30.27
C LEU A 62 -13.37 -45.93 31.33
N GLN A 63 -13.87 -45.94 32.57
CA GLN A 63 -13.31 -46.80 33.63
C GLN A 63 -13.41 -48.30 33.28
N ARG A 64 -14.50 -48.72 32.63
CA ARG A 64 -14.64 -50.10 32.15
C ARG A 64 -13.71 -50.38 30.96
N ALA A 65 -13.54 -49.40 30.08
CA ALA A 65 -12.63 -49.49 28.93
C ALA A 65 -11.18 -49.65 29.39
N HIS A 66 -10.74 -48.90 30.39
CA HIS A 66 -9.38 -49.01 30.93
C HIS A 66 -9.09 -50.38 31.59
N ARG A 67 -10.12 -51.06 32.11
CA ARG A 67 -9.96 -52.40 32.73
C ARG A 67 -10.01 -53.55 31.74
N ARG A 68 -10.82 -53.43 30.68
CA ARG A 68 -11.14 -54.55 29.77
C ARG A 68 -10.61 -54.36 28.36
N HIS A 69 -10.12 -53.17 28.00
CA HIS A 69 -9.70 -52.78 26.65
C HIS A 69 -10.71 -53.16 25.54
N HIS A 70 -12.00 -53.16 25.88
CA HIS A 70 -13.09 -53.60 25.00
C HIS A 70 -13.58 -52.55 23.99
N ILE A 71 -13.18 -51.28 24.17
CA ILE A 71 -13.63 -50.12 23.39
C ILE A 71 -12.39 -49.32 23.05
N ASN A 72 -12.28 -48.85 21.80
CA ASN A 72 -11.29 -47.84 21.45
C ASN A 72 -11.75 -46.48 21.98
N ILE A 73 -11.02 -45.92 22.94
CA ILE A 73 -11.32 -44.62 23.57
C ILE A 73 -11.19 -43.47 22.55
N ASN A 74 -10.30 -43.63 21.57
CA ASN A 74 -10.01 -42.66 20.52
C ASN A 74 -10.76 -42.99 19.22
N CYS A 75 -11.94 -43.61 19.34
CA CYS A 75 -12.81 -43.86 18.20
C CYS A 75 -13.32 -42.53 17.61
N VAL A 76 -13.53 -42.53 16.31
CA VAL A 76 -13.99 -41.37 15.55
C VAL A 76 -15.34 -41.69 14.93
N ASP A 77 -16.22 -40.69 14.87
CA ASP A 77 -17.49 -40.80 14.17
C ASP A 77 -17.26 -40.89 12.63
N PRO A 78 -18.30 -41.15 11.82
CA PRO A 78 -18.18 -41.17 10.36
C PRO A 78 -17.74 -39.84 9.73
N LEU A 79 -17.76 -38.74 10.48
CA LEU A 79 -17.29 -37.41 10.08
C LEU A 79 -15.85 -37.14 10.54
N GLY A 80 -15.20 -38.11 11.22
CA GLY A 80 -13.85 -37.98 11.73
C GLY A 80 -13.72 -37.30 13.11
N ARG A 81 -14.83 -37.00 13.79
CA ARG A 81 -14.84 -36.33 15.10
C ARG A 81 -14.62 -37.35 16.22
N GLY A 82 -13.66 -37.07 17.09
CA GLY A 82 -13.43 -37.84 18.31
C GLY A 82 -14.30 -37.38 19.47
N ALA A 83 -14.23 -38.10 20.59
CA ALA A 83 -14.92 -37.71 21.83
C ALA A 83 -14.52 -36.31 22.32
N LEU A 84 -13.23 -35.97 22.26
CA LEU A 84 -12.74 -34.64 22.68
C LEU A 84 -13.28 -33.53 21.78
N THR A 85 -13.26 -33.74 20.45
CA THR A 85 -13.84 -32.81 19.46
C THR A 85 -15.32 -32.54 19.75
N LEU A 86 -16.10 -33.60 20.02
CA LEU A 86 -17.53 -33.46 20.35
C LEU A 86 -17.77 -32.71 21.67
N ALA A 87 -16.92 -32.91 22.67
CA ALA A 87 -17.01 -32.21 23.94
C ALA A 87 -16.67 -30.72 23.81
N ILE A 88 -15.69 -30.38 22.98
CA ILE A 88 -15.31 -29.00 22.64
C ILE A 88 -16.41 -28.32 21.83
N ASP A 89 -16.93 -28.97 20.80
CA ASP A 89 -18.03 -28.45 19.97
C ASP A 89 -19.32 -28.23 20.79
N GLY A 90 -19.50 -29.01 21.86
CA GLY A 90 -20.60 -28.87 22.82
C GLY A 90 -20.34 -27.89 23.97
N GLU A 91 -19.20 -27.19 23.98
CA GLU A 91 -18.77 -26.24 25.03
C GLU A 91 -18.88 -26.81 26.46
N ASN A 92 -18.64 -28.12 26.63
CA ASN A 92 -18.79 -28.80 27.91
C ASN A 92 -17.43 -29.00 28.59
N LEU A 93 -17.02 -28.01 29.41
CA LEU A 93 -15.73 -28.03 30.11
C LEU A 93 -15.55 -29.28 30.99
N GLU A 94 -16.58 -29.64 31.77
CA GLU A 94 -16.53 -30.79 32.67
C GLU A 94 -16.25 -32.10 31.92
N MET A 95 -16.80 -32.23 30.70
CA MET A 95 -16.54 -33.37 29.84
C MET A 95 -15.11 -33.34 29.28
N VAL A 96 -14.63 -32.17 28.86
CA VAL A 96 -13.23 -32.01 28.39
C VAL A 96 -12.25 -32.39 29.49
N GLU A 97 -12.43 -31.89 30.72
CA GLU A 97 -11.63 -32.27 31.90
C GLU A 97 -11.66 -33.78 32.16
N LEU A 98 -12.85 -34.38 32.15
CA LEU A 98 -13.00 -35.82 32.36
C LEU A 98 -12.25 -36.64 31.30
N LEU A 99 -12.34 -36.24 30.02
CA LEU A 99 -11.68 -36.93 28.91
C LEU A 99 -10.15 -36.83 29.03
N ILE A 100 -9.63 -35.66 29.41
CA ILE A 100 -8.20 -35.43 29.65
C ILE A 100 -7.70 -36.29 30.82
N ILE A 101 -8.41 -36.31 31.95
CA ILE A 101 -8.06 -37.13 33.12
C ILE A 101 -8.04 -38.63 32.76
N MET A 102 -8.91 -39.06 31.86
CA MET A 102 -9.01 -40.45 31.41
C MET A 102 -8.01 -40.81 30.28
N GLN A 103 -7.05 -39.94 29.98
CA GLN A 103 -5.97 -40.14 29.01
C GLN A 103 -6.47 -40.40 27.58
N VAL A 104 -7.49 -39.66 27.16
CA VAL A 104 -7.91 -39.61 25.75
C VAL A 104 -6.87 -38.83 24.94
N ASP A 105 -6.53 -39.28 23.73
CA ASP A 105 -5.54 -38.59 22.90
C ASP A 105 -6.05 -37.19 22.52
N THR A 106 -5.30 -36.15 22.86
CA THR A 106 -5.69 -34.76 22.58
C THR A 106 -5.60 -34.39 21.10
N LYS A 107 -4.63 -34.94 20.35
CA LYS A 107 -4.43 -34.71 18.91
C LYS A 107 -4.52 -33.22 18.53
N ASP A 108 -5.39 -32.86 17.59
CA ASP A 108 -5.71 -31.50 17.13
C ASP A 108 -6.79 -30.81 17.98
N GLY A 109 -7.14 -31.36 19.15
CA GLY A 109 -8.12 -30.80 20.08
C GLY A 109 -7.84 -29.36 20.49
N LEU A 110 -6.56 -28.98 20.66
CA LEU A 110 -6.19 -27.57 20.92
C LEU A 110 -6.59 -26.65 19.76
N LEU A 111 -6.31 -27.05 18.52
CA LEU A 111 -6.69 -26.26 17.34
C LEU A 111 -8.21 -26.18 17.19
N GLN A 112 -8.92 -27.26 17.52
CA GLN A 112 -10.38 -27.24 17.53
C GLN A 112 -10.96 -26.31 18.60
N ALA A 113 -10.41 -26.33 19.82
CA ALA A 113 -10.84 -25.42 20.89
C ALA A 113 -10.63 -23.95 20.50
N ILE A 114 -9.51 -23.63 19.84
CA ILE A 114 -9.26 -22.30 19.29
C ILE A 114 -10.25 -21.96 18.16
N ASN A 115 -10.53 -22.92 17.27
CA ASN A 115 -11.48 -22.72 16.17
C ASN A 115 -12.91 -22.47 16.65
N ALA A 116 -13.30 -23.10 17.77
CA ALA A 116 -14.56 -22.93 18.48
C ALA A 116 -14.59 -21.71 19.42
N GLU A 117 -13.45 -21.02 19.61
CA GLU A 117 -13.31 -19.87 20.51
C GLU A 117 -13.59 -20.19 21.99
N PHE A 118 -13.42 -21.44 22.40
CA PHE A 118 -13.66 -21.91 23.76
C PHE A 118 -12.44 -21.68 24.66
N VAL A 119 -12.38 -20.50 25.29
CA VAL A 119 -11.20 -19.99 26.00
C VAL A 119 -10.76 -20.90 27.15
N GLU A 120 -11.69 -21.37 27.99
CA GLU A 120 -11.40 -22.19 29.16
C GLU A 120 -10.83 -23.56 28.77
N ALA A 121 -11.36 -24.17 27.70
CA ALA A 121 -10.81 -25.42 27.19
C ALA A 121 -9.42 -25.23 26.57
N VAL A 122 -9.15 -24.08 25.93
CA VAL A 122 -7.80 -23.77 25.43
C VAL A 122 -6.80 -23.70 26.57
N GLU A 123 -7.13 -23.01 27.66
CA GLU A 123 -6.25 -22.93 28.83
C GLU A 123 -5.98 -24.31 29.45
N LEU A 124 -7.03 -25.09 29.67
CA LEU A 124 -6.94 -26.46 30.20
C LEU A 124 -6.08 -27.37 29.30
N LEU A 125 -6.26 -27.29 27.97
CA LEU A 125 -5.51 -28.10 27.01
C LEU A 125 -4.04 -27.67 26.94
N LEU A 126 -3.74 -26.38 27.07
CA LEU A 126 -2.36 -25.87 27.11
C LEU A 126 -1.65 -26.33 28.39
N GLU A 127 -2.29 -26.23 29.55
CA GLU A 127 -1.74 -26.75 30.81
C GLU A 127 -1.46 -28.25 30.73
N HIS A 128 -2.36 -29.01 30.10
CA HIS A 128 -2.15 -30.44 29.90
C HIS A 128 -0.98 -30.73 28.96
N GLU A 129 -0.84 -29.98 27.87
CA GLU A 129 0.29 -30.13 26.94
C GLU A 129 1.61 -29.79 27.62
N GLU A 130 1.68 -28.74 28.45
CA GLU A 130 2.88 -28.38 29.22
C GLU A 130 3.36 -29.52 30.15
N LEU A 131 2.43 -30.33 30.67
CA LEU A 131 2.75 -31.48 31.52
C LEU A 131 3.24 -32.70 30.72
N ILE A 132 2.77 -32.88 29.48
CA ILE A 132 3.09 -34.05 28.65
C ILE A 132 4.31 -33.79 27.75
N HIS A 133 4.47 -32.55 27.30
CA HIS A 133 5.46 -32.18 26.31
C HIS A 133 6.88 -32.39 26.86
N LYS A 134 7.73 -32.97 26.03
CA LYS A 134 9.16 -33.14 26.29
C LYS A 134 9.94 -32.35 25.25
N GLU A 135 10.94 -31.60 25.70
CA GLU A 135 11.80 -30.81 24.81
C GLU A 135 12.40 -31.70 23.71
N GLY A 136 12.14 -31.32 22.45
CA GLY A 136 12.61 -32.02 21.26
C GLY A 136 11.60 -32.97 20.61
N GLU A 137 10.45 -33.23 21.24
CA GLU A 137 9.33 -33.92 20.59
C GLU A 137 8.39 -32.94 19.88
N LEU A 138 7.69 -33.42 18.85
CA LEU A 138 6.59 -32.68 18.23
C LEU A 138 5.42 -32.54 19.21
N TYR A 139 4.73 -31.40 19.15
CA TYR A 139 3.51 -31.17 19.92
C TYR A 139 2.38 -32.10 19.47
N SER A 140 1.38 -32.33 20.33
CA SER A 140 0.24 -33.22 20.06
C SER A 140 -0.51 -32.87 18.76
N TRP A 141 -0.68 -31.58 18.46
CA TRP A 141 -1.34 -31.11 17.23
C TRP A 141 -0.47 -31.24 15.97
N GLN A 142 0.85 -31.41 16.11
CA GLN A 142 1.77 -31.65 14.99
C GLN A 142 1.93 -33.14 14.66
N LYS A 143 1.60 -34.02 15.60
CA LYS A 143 1.71 -35.49 15.47
C LYS A 143 0.56 -36.12 14.67
N VAL A 144 -0.47 -35.35 14.30
CA VAL A 144 -1.66 -35.86 13.62
C VAL A 144 -1.33 -36.25 12.17
N ASP A 145 -1.85 -37.39 11.72
CA ASP A 145 -1.68 -37.84 10.33
C ASP A 145 -2.30 -36.84 9.35
N MET A 146 -1.57 -36.50 8.29
CA MET A 146 -1.96 -35.56 7.24
C MET A 146 -3.32 -35.89 6.61
N ASN A 147 -3.64 -37.19 6.52
CA ASN A 147 -4.88 -37.67 5.91
C ASN A 147 -6.10 -37.55 6.83
N THR A 148 -5.88 -37.39 8.13
CA THR A 148 -6.94 -37.33 9.15
C THR A 148 -7.04 -35.96 9.82
N ALA A 149 -5.99 -35.13 9.72
CA ALA A 149 -5.96 -33.80 10.30
C ALA A 149 -7.04 -32.89 9.71
N MET A 150 -7.78 -32.20 10.58
CA MET A 150 -8.77 -31.19 10.18
C MET A 150 -8.11 -29.90 9.68
N PHE A 151 -6.92 -29.59 10.21
CA PHE A 151 -6.16 -28.39 9.89
C PHE A 151 -4.93 -28.73 9.05
N THR A 152 -4.51 -27.78 8.22
CA THR A 152 -3.26 -27.93 7.49
C THR A 152 -2.08 -27.86 8.48
N PRO A 153 -1.03 -28.67 8.29
CA PRO A 153 0.07 -28.82 9.25
C PRO A 153 0.96 -27.58 9.41
N ASP A 154 0.82 -26.59 8.52
CA ASP A 154 1.45 -25.27 8.62
C ASP A 154 0.77 -24.35 9.64
N ILE A 155 -0.47 -24.65 10.04
CA ILE A 155 -1.22 -23.85 11.00
C ILE A 155 -0.74 -24.15 12.42
N THR A 156 -0.18 -23.13 13.06
CA THR A 156 0.13 -23.16 14.50
C THR A 156 -1.07 -22.67 15.33
N PRO A 157 -1.15 -23.02 16.63
CA PRO A 157 -2.19 -22.50 17.53
C PRO A 157 -2.28 -20.96 17.51
N LEU A 158 -1.13 -20.28 17.52
CA LEU A 158 -1.06 -18.82 17.46
C LEU A 158 -1.59 -18.28 16.11
N MET A 159 -1.27 -18.93 14.99
CA MET A 159 -1.82 -18.55 13.68
C MET A 159 -3.33 -18.67 13.64
N LEU A 160 -3.87 -19.78 14.13
CA LEU A 160 -5.31 -20.03 14.12
C LEU A 160 -6.05 -19.04 15.03
N ALA A 161 -5.52 -18.77 16.22
CA ALA A 161 -6.05 -17.75 17.13
C ALA A 161 -6.04 -16.36 16.48
N ALA A 162 -4.96 -16.03 15.76
CA ALA A 162 -4.87 -14.78 15.01
C ALA A 162 -5.88 -14.71 13.86
N HIS A 163 -6.12 -15.81 13.14
CA HIS A 163 -7.13 -15.89 12.08
C HIS A 163 -8.55 -15.66 12.62
N LYS A 164 -8.84 -16.13 13.84
CA LYS A 164 -10.11 -15.88 14.54
C LYS A 164 -10.18 -14.48 15.16
N ASN A 165 -9.03 -13.81 15.30
CA ASN A 165 -8.94 -12.48 15.90
C ASN A 165 -9.51 -12.43 17.33
N ASN A 166 -9.37 -13.52 18.10
CA ASN A 166 -9.78 -13.60 19.49
C ASN A 166 -8.66 -13.10 20.41
N TYR A 167 -8.88 -11.97 21.07
CA TYR A 167 -7.90 -11.29 21.92
C TYR A 167 -7.47 -12.13 23.14
N GLU A 168 -8.39 -12.84 23.79
CA GLU A 168 -8.11 -13.57 25.03
C GLU A 168 -7.23 -14.77 24.76
N ILE A 169 -7.58 -15.58 23.76
CA ILE A 169 -6.79 -16.75 23.34
C ILE A 169 -5.39 -16.31 22.88
N LEU A 170 -5.30 -15.24 22.08
CA LEU A 170 -4.02 -14.69 21.64
C LEU A 170 -3.15 -14.28 22.82
N LYS A 171 -3.74 -13.63 23.82
CA LYS A 171 -3.02 -13.21 25.03
C LYS A 171 -2.51 -14.42 25.81
N ILE A 172 -3.35 -15.44 26.04
CA ILE A 172 -2.97 -16.69 26.72
C ILE A 172 -1.76 -17.34 26.02
N LEU A 173 -1.77 -17.39 24.69
CA LEU A 173 -0.68 -17.98 23.90
C LEU A 173 0.60 -17.13 23.92
N LEU A 174 0.47 -15.81 23.83
CA LEU A 174 1.62 -14.89 23.86
C LEU A 174 2.28 -14.84 25.25
N ASP A 175 1.49 -14.86 26.33
CA ASP A 175 1.98 -14.89 27.71
C ASP A 175 2.78 -16.18 28.00
N ARG A 176 2.45 -17.28 27.28
CA ARG A 176 3.18 -18.56 27.28
C ARG A 176 4.38 -18.61 26.30
N GLY A 177 4.69 -17.50 25.63
CA GLY A 177 5.87 -17.37 24.79
C GLY A 177 5.72 -17.95 23.37
N ALA A 178 4.50 -18.16 22.88
CA ALA A 178 4.28 -18.60 21.50
C ALA A 178 4.79 -17.53 20.51
N THR A 179 5.55 -17.96 19.49
CA THR A 179 6.12 -17.06 18.47
C THR A 179 5.58 -17.38 17.08
N LEU A 180 5.35 -16.34 16.28
CA LEU A 180 5.03 -16.49 14.86
C LEU A 180 6.32 -16.30 14.02
N PRO A 181 6.65 -17.21 13.09
CA PRO A 181 7.78 -17.00 12.19
C PRO A 181 7.48 -15.84 11.23
N MET A 182 8.50 -15.03 10.94
CA MET A 182 8.39 -13.97 9.95
C MET A 182 8.49 -14.58 8.54
N PRO A 183 7.53 -14.30 7.63
CA PRO A 183 7.58 -14.81 6.27
C PRO A 183 8.81 -14.30 5.53
N HIS A 184 9.45 -15.19 4.78
CA HIS A 184 10.51 -14.78 3.84
C HIS A 184 9.91 -14.06 2.63
N ASP A 185 10.73 -13.22 1.97
CA ASP A 185 10.36 -12.61 0.69
C ASP A 185 10.09 -13.69 -0.37
N VAL A 186 9.20 -13.39 -1.32
CA VAL A 186 8.80 -14.28 -2.43
C VAL A 186 10.01 -14.72 -3.26
N LYS A 187 11.03 -13.86 -3.32
CA LYS A 187 12.27 -14.09 -4.07
C LYS A 187 13.40 -14.69 -3.24
N CYS A 188 13.11 -15.14 -2.02
CA CYS A 188 14.11 -15.75 -1.16
C CYS A 188 14.68 -17.04 -1.79
N GLY A 189 16.00 -17.14 -1.84
CA GLY A 189 16.73 -18.29 -2.36
C GLY A 189 17.39 -19.15 -1.29
N CYS A 190 16.85 -19.20 -0.07
CA CYS A 190 17.39 -20.10 0.96
C CYS A 190 16.98 -21.55 0.70
N ASP A 191 17.79 -22.49 1.21
CA ASP A 191 17.58 -23.93 0.98
C ASP A 191 16.19 -24.41 1.45
N ASP A 192 15.67 -23.87 2.56
CA ASP A 192 14.34 -24.21 3.07
C ASP A 192 13.20 -23.76 2.15
N CYS A 193 13.27 -22.53 1.61
CA CYS A 193 12.26 -22.02 0.67
C CYS A 193 12.29 -22.80 -0.64
N ILE A 194 13.49 -23.08 -1.16
CA ILE A 194 13.67 -23.85 -2.39
C ILE A 194 13.12 -25.27 -2.20
N ARG A 195 13.47 -25.92 -1.09
CA ARG A 195 12.99 -27.27 -0.77
C ARG A 195 11.47 -27.32 -0.66
N ARG A 196 10.85 -26.46 0.17
CA ARG A 196 9.39 -26.41 0.33
C ARG A 196 8.67 -26.12 -0.98
N SER A 197 9.20 -25.21 -1.79
CA SER A 197 8.64 -24.89 -3.10
C SER A 197 8.81 -26.02 -4.12
N SER A 198 9.86 -26.82 -4.03
CA SER A 198 10.10 -27.96 -4.92
C SER A 198 9.25 -29.18 -4.56
N GLU A 199 8.97 -29.38 -3.27
CA GLU A 199 8.08 -30.41 -2.76
C GLU A 199 6.62 -30.09 -3.13
N ASP A 200 6.15 -28.89 -2.77
CA ASP A 200 4.79 -28.43 -3.05
C ASP A 200 4.72 -26.89 -3.10
N SER A 201 4.69 -26.35 -4.32
CA SER A 201 4.62 -24.90 -4.55
C SER A 201 3.30 -24.28 -4.10
N LEU A 202 2.18 -25.00 -4.19
CA LEU A 202 0.87 -24.50 -3.79
C LEU A 202 0.77 -24.42 -2.27
N ARG A 203 1.22 -25.45 -1.57
CA ARG A 203 1.26 -25.43 -0.10
C ARG A 203 2.24 -24.39 0.42
N HIS A 204 3.37 -24.19 -0.26
CA HIS A 204 4.31 -23.13 0.11
C HIS A 204 3.70 -21.72 -0.01
N SER A 205 2.98 -21.43 -1.10
CA SER A 205 2.31 -20.14 -1.28
C SER A 205 1.14 -19.95 -0.31
N LEU A 206 0.32 -20.98 -0.09
CA LEU A 206 -0.79 -20.93 0.86
C LEU A 206 -0.32 -20.74 2.31
N ALA A 207 0.76 -21.43 2.72
CA ALA A 207 1.35 -21.25 4.04
C ALA A 207 1.79 -19.81 4.27
N ARG A 208 2.44 -19.18 3.27
CA ARG A 208 2.81 -17.76 3.34
C ARG A 208 1.59 -16.85 3.51
N VAL A 209 0.51 -17.11 2.77
CA VAL A 209 -0.74 -16.34 2.93
C VAL A 209 -1.33 -16.52 4.33
N ASN A 210 -1.28 -17.74 4.89
CA ASN A 210 -1.73 -18.01 6.25
C ASN A 210 -0.88 -17.28 7.30
N GLU A 211 0.44 -17.21 7.13
CA GLU A 211 1.34 -16.44 7.99
C GLU A 211 1.00 -14.94 7.94
N TYR A 212 0.83 -14.37 6.74
CA TYR A 212 0.42 -12.97 6.58
C TYR A 212 -0.99 -12.69 7.12
N ARG A 213 -1.92 -13.65 7.00
CA ARG A 213 -3.25 -13.55 7.59
C ARG A 213 -3.19 -13.47 9.11
N ALA A 214 -2.28 -14.22 9.74
CA ALA A 214 -2.04 -14.13 11.17
C ALA A 214 -1.46 -12.76 11.55
N LEU A 215 -0.40 -12.31 10.86
CA LEU A 215 0.23 -11.00 11.09
C LEU A 215 -0.73 -9.80 10.89
N ALA A 216 -1.67 -9.92 9.95
CA ALA A 216 -2.65 -8.87 9.66
C ALA A 216 -3.81 -8.79 10.68
N SER A 217 -3.84 -9.69 11.67
CA SER A 217 -4.88 -9.73 12.69
C SER A 217 -4.81 -8.49 13.61
N PRO A 218 -5.90 -7.72 13.74
CA PRO A 218 -5.96 -6.54 14.60
C PRO A 218 -5.55 -6.81 16.05
N SER A 219 -6.05 -7.90 16.64
CA SER A 219 -5.75 -8.25 18.03
C SER A 219 -4.29 -8.63 18.23
N LEU A 220 -3.69 -9.33 17.25
CA LEU A 220 -2.27 -9.67 17.31
C LEU A 220 -1.40 -8.42 17.21
N ILE A 221 -1.71 -7.50 16.28
CA ILE A 221 -0.97 -6.24 16.15
C ILE A 221 -1.08 -5.41 17.44
N ALA A 222 -2.27 -5.36 18.05
CA ALA A 222 -2.50 -4.62 19.29
C ALA A 222 -1.75 -5.19 20.50
N LEU A 223 -1.57 -6.52 20.57
CA LEU A 223 -0.86 -7.19 21.66
C LEU A 223 0.66 -7.21 21.48
N SER A 224 1.16 -7.34 20.25
CA SER A 224 2.57 -7.60 19.97
C SER A 224 3.37 -6.36 19.54
N SER A 225 2.73 -5.34 18.96
CA SER A 225 3.44 -4.18 18.43
C SER A 225 3.56 -3.03 19.43
N GLN A 226 4.73 -2.40 19.46
CA GLN A 226 4.95 -1.15 20.20
C GLN A 226 4.29 0.06 19.51
N ASP A 227 4.31 0.10 18.17
CA ASP A 227 3.67 1.13 17.35
C ASP A 227 2.69 0.45 16.36
N PRO A 228 1.44 0.21 16.80
CA PRO A 228 0.47 -0.52 15.99
C PRO A 228 0.09 0.21 14.69
N LEU A 229 0.17 1.54 14.66
CA LEU A 229 -0.09 2.32 13.45
C LEU A 229 1.00 2.12 12.40
N LEU A 230 2.27 2.17 12.82
CA LEU A 230 3.40 1.93 11.91
C LEU A 230 3.35 0.51 11.34
N THR A 231 3.14 -0.48 12.21
CA THR A 231 3.04 -1.88 11.80
C THR A 231 1.91 -2.08 10.82
N ALA A 232 0.72 -1.53 11.08
CA ALA A 232 -0.40 -1.59 10.14
C ALA A 232 -0.08 -0.94 8.80
N PHE A 233 0.62 0.20 8.79
CA PHE A 233 1.01 0.89 7.55
C PHE A 233 2.02 0.07 6.74
N GLN A 234 3.08 -0.40 7.37
CA GLN A 234 4.13 -1.22 6.76
C GLN A 234 3.54 -2.53 6.21
N LEU A 235 2.79 -3.26 7.02
CA LEU A 235 2.18 -4.52 6.61
C LEU A 235 1.21 -4.33 5.45
N SER A 236 0.39 -3.28 5.47
CA SER A 236 -0.52 -2.98 4.35
C SER A 236 0.22 -2.66 3.04
N TRP A 237 1.44 -2.14 3.12
CA TRP A 237 2.29 -1.84 1.98
C TRP A 237 3.00 -3.08 1.46
N GLU A 238 3.52 -3.92 2.35
CA GLU A 238 4.08 -5.22 2.01
C GLU A 238 3.04 -6.10 1.32
N LEU A 239 1.84 -6.22 1.90
CA LEU A 239 0.71 -6.96 1.31
C LEU A 239 0.33 -6.42 -0.08
N ARG A 240 0.43 -5.11 -0.30
CA ARG A 240 0.24 -4.53 -1.63
C ARG A 240 1.30 -5.01 -2.62
N ASN A 241 2.56 -5.03 -2.22
CA ASN A 241 3.67 -5.45 -3.09
C ASN A 241 3.59 -6.95 -3.39
N LEU A 242 3.25 -7.76 -2.38
CA LEU A 242 2.99 -9.20 -2.53
C LEU A 242 1.85 -9.48 -3.49
N ALA A 243 0.77 -8.70 -3.43
CA ALA A 243 -0.35 -8.80 -4.36
C ALA A 243 0.03 -8.52 -5.84
N PHE A 244 1.17 -7.88 -6.11
CA PHE A 244 1.73 -7.73 -7.45
C PHE A 244 2.78 -8.79 -7.79
N ALA A 245 3.46 -9.35 -6.78
CA ALA A 245 4.45 -10.41 -6.97
C ALA A 245 3.79 -11.78 -7.20
N GLU A 246 2.73 -12.09 -6.45
CA GLU A 246 1.94 -13.34 -6.53
C GLU A 246 0.53 -13.02 -6.99
N GLN A 247 0.30 -13.15 -8.29
CA GLN A 247 -0.96 -12.75 -8.90
C GLN A 247 -2.10 -13.71 -8.55
N GLU A 248 -1.78 -14.97 -8.26
CA GLU A 248 -2.70 -16.07 -7.94
C GLU A 248 -3.46 -15.79 -6.63
N CYS A 249 -2.74 -15.31 -5.60
CA CYS A 249 -3.28 -15.00 -4.27
C CYS A 249 -3.61 -13.51 -4.07
N LYS A 250 -3.58 -12.71 -5.15
CA LYS A 250 -3.80 -11.26 -5.11
C LYS A 250 -5.05 -10.83 -4.35
N ALA A 251 -6.17 -11.52 -4.54
CA ALA A 251 -7.42 -11.17 -3.87
C ALA A 251 -7.31 -11.30 -2.34
N GLN A 252 -6.62 -12.33 -1.86
CA GLN A 252 -6.42 -12.57 -0.42
C GLN A 252 -5.52 -11.50 0.19
N TYR A 253 -4.38 -11.19 -0.45
CA TYR A 253 -3.49 -10.13 0.03
C TYR A 253 -4.15 -8.74 0.05
N LEU A 254 -4.97 -8.43 -0.96
CA LEU A 254 -5.70 -7.16 -0.97
C LEU A 254 -6.77 -7.08 0.12
N GLU A 255 -7.35 -8.21 0.53
CA GLU A 255 -8.29 -8.24 1.64
C GLU A 255 -7.58 -8.04 2.98
N LEU A 256 -6.48 -8.77 3.24
CA LEU A 256 -5.63 -8.57 4.42
C LEU A 256 -5.12 -7.13 4.51
N ARG A 257 -4.77 -6.54 3.36
CA ARG A 257 -4.40 -5.13 3.29
C ARG A 257 -5.55 -4.26 3.79
N ARG A 258 -6.77 -4.45 3.30
CA ARG A 258 -7.93 -3.66 3.74
C ARG A 258 -8.18 -3.80 5.24
N GLN A 259 -7.99 -5.00 5.79
CA GLN A 259 -8.09 -5.26 7.23
C GLN A 259 -7.09 -4.41 8.03
N CYS A 260 -5.81 -4.41 7.64
CA CYS A 260 -4.78 -3.57 8.26
C CYS A 260 -5.11 -2.07 8.17
N GLN A 261 -5.62 -1.63 7.02
CA GLN A 261 -6.03 -0.23 6.82
C GLN A 261 -7.25 0.15 7.67
N SER A 262 -8.21 -0.76 7.85
CA SER A 262 -9.36 -0.56 8.72
C SER A 262 -8.92 -0.45 10.17
N PHE A 263 -8.07 -1.38 10.63
CA PHE A 263 -7.55 -1.36 12.00
C PHE A 263 -6.90 -0.02 12.37
N ALA A 264 -6.08 0.56 11.49
CA ALA A 264 -5.48 1.86 11.75
C ALA A 264 -6.51 3.00 11.84
N VAL A 265 -7.61 2.93 11.08
CA VAL A 265 -8.73 3.88 11.15
C VAL A 265 -9.52 3.67 12.44
N ASP A 266 -9.83 2.43 12.78
CA ASP A 266 -10.61 2.05 13.96
C ASP A 266 -9.86 2.42 15.26
N LEU A 267 -8.53 2.34 15.27
CA LEU A 267 -7.68 2.80 16.37
C LEU A 267 -7.71 4.33 16.51
N LEU A 268 -7.69 5.05 15.38
CA LEU A 268 -7.79 6.50 15.36
C LEU A 268 -9.18 6.99 15.82
N ASP A 269 -10.25 6.25 15.50
CA ASP A 269 -11.62 6.51 15.95
C ASP A 269 -11.74 6.53 17.48
N GLN A 270 -10.83 5.85 18.21
CA GLN A 270 -10.82 5.87 19.68
C GLN A 270 -10.21 7.15 20.28
N SER A 271 -9.63 8.04 19.47
CA SER A 271 -9.11 9.32 19.95
C SER A 271 -10.24 10.25 20.41
N ARG A 272 -10.15 10.77 21.65
CA ARG A 272 -11.21 11.57 22.28
C ARG A 272 -10.90 13.05 22.31
N SER A 273 -9.62 13.42 22.20
CA SER A 273 -9.17 14.81 22.28
C SER A 273 -8.34 15.20 21.05
N SER A 274 -8.37 16.51 20.72
CA SER A 274 -7.49 17.05 19.67
C SER A 274 -6.01 16.95 20.06
N GLN A 275 -5.71 16.88 21.36
CA GLN A 275 -4.35 16.71 21.87
C GLN A 275 -3.85 15.30 21.63
N GLU A 276 -4.63 14.26 21.96
CA GLU A 276 -4.30 12.86 21.60
C GLU A 276 -4.05 12.72 20.10
N LEU A 277 -4.94 13.30 19.29
CA LEU A 277 -4.79 13.29 17.85
C LEU A 277 -3.50 14.00 17.40
N ALA A 278 -3.18 15.16 17.96
CA ALA A 278 -1.94 15.88 17.64
C ALA A 278 -0.71 15.07 18.02
N ILE A 279 -0.70 14.39 19.18
CA ILE A 279 0.40 13.52 19.60
C ILE A 279 0.58 12.38 18.60
N ILE A 280 -0.50 11.68 18.24
CA ILE A 280 -0.47 10.57 17.29
C ILE A 280 0.09 11.03 15.93
N LEU A 281 -0.38 12.17 15.41
CA LEU A 281 -0.02 12.66 14.08
C LEU A 281 1.39 13.27 14.00
N ASN A 282 1.95 13.69 15.13
CA ASN A 282 3.31 14.24 15.21
C ASN A 282 4.32 13.23 15.79
N TYR A 283 3.90 12.01 16.11
CA TYR A 283 4.77 11.01 16.71
C TYR A 283 5.90 10.60 15.76
N ASP A 284 7.12 10.82 16.22
CA ASP A 284 8.37 10.51 15.56
C ASP A 284 9.32 9.87 16.60
N PRO A 285 9.83 8.65 16.39
CA PRO A 285 10.69 7.95 17.35
C PRO A 285 12.00 8.69 17.67
N ASP A 286 12.51 9.47 16.71
CA ASP A 286 13.81 10.14 16.81
C ASP A 286 13.71 11.57 17.37
N SER A 287 12.49 12.10 17.53
CA SER A 287 12.22 13.45 18.00
C SER A 287 11.62 13.46 19.41
N PRO A 288 11.78 14.54 20.19
CA PRO A 288 11.09 14.68 21.45
C PRO A 288 9.56 14.65 21.24
N PRO A 289 8.78 14.17 22.24
CA PRO A 289 7.32 14.15 22.16
C PRO A 289 6.77 15.55 21.89
N TYR A 290 5.73 15.62 21.07
CA TYR A 290 5.05 16.87 20.77
C TYR A 290 4.47 17.50 22.05
N MET A 291 4.77 18.78 22.28
CA MET A 291 4.19 19.57 23.36
C MET A 291 3.22 20.62 22.79
N ASP A 292 2.15 20.91 23.54
CA ASP A 292 1.16 21.92 23.13
C ASP A 292 1.82 23.29 22.95
N GLY A 293 1.74 23.82 21.73
CA GLY A 293 2.37 25.09 21.34
C GLY A 293 3.53 24.93 20.36
N ASP A 294 4.02 23.70 20.16
CA ASP A 294 5.03 23.41 19.14
C ASP A 294 4.44 23.48 17.73
N HIS A 295 5.31 23.72 16.74
CA HIS A 295 4.92 23.65 15.35
C HIS A 295 4.63 22.19 14.96
N MET A 296 3.37 21.90 14.60
CA MET A 296 2.94 20.58 14.15
C MET A 296 3.59 20.23 12.81
N LYS A 297 4.56 19.31 12.82
CA LYS A 297 5.24 18.81 11.61
C LYS A 297 4.41 17.77 10.87
N LEU A 298 3.51 17.07 11.55
CA LEU A 298 2.61 16.05 11.02
C LEU A 298 3.35 14.87 10.35
N THR A 299 4.52 14.49 10.89
CA THR A 299 5.39 13.42 10.35
C THR A 299 4.66 12.10 10.15
N ARG A 300 3.80 11.70 11.10
CA ARG A 300 3.02 10.46 10.99
C ARG A 300 1.94 10.55 9.91
N LEU A 301 1.39 11.74 9.67
CA LEU A 301 0.43 11.96 8.60
C LEU A 301 1.10 11.90 7.22
N GLU A 302 2.30 12.48 7.08
CA GLU A 302 3.12 12.37 5.87
C GLU A 302 3.43 10.90 5.57
N LEU A 303 3.86 10.15 6.58
CA LEU A 303 4.09 8.71 6.47
C LEU A 303 2.83 7.93 6.04
N ALA A 304 1.66 8.30 6.56
CA ALA A 304 0.38 7.70 6.15
C ALA A 304 0.07 7.97 4.66
N ILE A 305 0.42 9.15 4.14
CA ILE A 305 0.26 9.52 2.72
C ILE A 305 1.23 8.70 1.84
N ASP A 306 2.46 8.49 2.31
CA ASP A 306 3.48 7.69 1.61
C ASP A 306 3.04 6.23 1.46
N TYR A 307 2.53 5.63 2.54
CA TYR A 307 1.95 4.28 2.53
C TYR A 307 0.55 4.21 1.89
N LYS A 308 0.02 5.32 1.36
CA LYS A 308 -1.28 5.41 0.65
C LYS A 308 -2.48 5.01 1.53
N GLN A 309 -2.48 5.44 2.79
CA GLN A 309 -3.57 5.23 3.76
C GLN A 309 -4.72 6.22 3.55
N LYS A 310 -5.47 6.04 2.46
CA LYS A 310 -6.51 7.01 2.05
C LYS A 310 -7.62 7.20 3.09
N LYS A 311 -8.14 6.11 3.68
CA LYS A 311 -9.23 6.17 4.67
C LYS A 311 -8.77 6.84 5.97
N PHE A 312 -7.55 6.54 6.40
CA PHE A 312 -6.92 7.16 7.57
C PHE A 312 -6.82 8.68 7.37
N VAL A 313 -6.22 9.14 6.28
CA VAL A 313 -6.09 10.58 6.03
C VAL A 313 -7.45 11.27 5.87
N ALA A 314 -8.44 10.61 5.26
CA ALA A 314 -9.79 11.13 5.09
C ALA A 314 -10.66 11.11 6.36
N HIS A 315 -10.12 10.64 7.49
CA HIS A 315 -10.85 10.53 8.74
C HIS A 315 -11.39 11.89 9.22
N PRO A 316 -12.65 11.98 9.69
CA PRO A 316 -13.25 13.25 10.12
C PRO A 316 -12.43 14.04 11.14
N ASN A 317 -11.81 13.38 12.13
CA ASN A 317 -11.03 14.05 13.17
C ASN A 317 -9.75 14.66 12.58
N ILE A 318 -9.04 13.92 11.71
CA ILE A 318 -7.87 14.44 10.99
C ILE A 318 -8.27 15.60 10.08
N GLN A 319 -9.37 15.46 9.33
CA GLN A 319 -9.84 16.51 8.43
C GLN A 319 -10.26 17.76 9.19
N GLN A 320 -10.84 17.63 10.38
CA GLN A 320 -11.15 18.76 11.24
C GLN A 320 -9.89 19.48 11.72
N LEU A 321 -8.87 18.74 12.15
CA LEU A 321 -7.58 19.31 12.57
C LEU A 321 -6.85 20.00 11.41
N LEU A 322 -6.76 19.33 10.25
CA LEU A 322 -6.19 19.90 9.03
C LEU A 322 -6.94 21.15 8.60
N ALA A 323 -8.27 21.16 8.67
CA ALA A 323 -9.06 22.35 8.36
C ALA A 323 -8.79 23.50 9.35
N ALA A 324 -8.58 23.20 10.63
CA ALA A 324 -8.23 24.21 11.63
C ALA A 324 -6.85 24.84 11.33
N MET A 325 -5.84 24.03 11.02
CA MET A 325 -4.52 24.50 10.62
C MET A 325 -4.56 25.25 9.27
N TRP A 326 -5.35 24.77 8.31
CA TRP A 326 -5.48 25.38 6.99
C TRP A 326 -6.04 26.80 7.07
N TYR A 327 -7.12 26.99 7.85
CA TYR A 327 -7.83 28.27 7.96
C TYR A 327 -7.36 29.17 9.11
N GLU A 328 -6.27 28.83 9.80
CA GLU A 328 -5.79 29.56 10.98
C GLU A 328 -5.60 31.07 10.74
N GLY A 329 -5.16 31.46 9.53
CA GLY A 329 -4.98 32.87 9.15
C GLY A 329 -6.29 33.64 9.00
N VAL A 330 -7.41 32.98 8.70
CA VAL A 330 -8.71 33.62 8.43
C VAL A 330 -9.78 33.04 9.36
N PRO A 331 -9.79 33.46 10.63
CA PRO A 331 -10.71 32.91 11.62
C PRO A 331 -12.16 33.09 11.16
N GLY A 332 -12.93 32.00 11.23
CA GLY A 332 -14.32 32.00 10.81
C GLY A 332 -14.57 31.97 9.30
N PHE A 333 -13.55 31.82 8.44
CA PHE A 333 -13.73 31.74 6.98
C PHE A 333 -14.78 30.71 6.57
N ARG A 334 -14.83 29.54 7.23
CA ARG A 334 -15.84 28.50 6.96
C ARG A 334 -17.27 28.99 7.21
N ARG A 335 -17.49 29.82 8.23
CA ARG A 335 -18.81 30.35 8.66
C ARG A 335 -19.29 31.54 7.81
N LYS A 336 -18.40 32.17 7.03
CA LYS A 336 -18.73 33.32 6.18
C LYS A 336 -19.68 32.96 5.04
N SER A 337 -20.48 33.94 4.64
CA SER A 337 -21.33 33.85 3.44
C SER A 337 -20.49 33.64 2.17
N ALA A 338 -21.10 33.08 1.12
CA ALA A 338 -20.41 32.88 -0.15
C ALA A 338 -19.89 34.20 -0.74
N MET A 339 -20.65 35.29 -0.62
CA MET A 339 -20.26 36.62 -1.10
C MET A 339 -19.02 37.16 -0.39
N GLU A 340 -18.96 37.04 0.95
CA GLU A 340 -17.78 37.44 1.72
C GLU A 340 -16.55 36.61 1.36
N LYS A 341 -16.71 35.30 1.15
CA LYS A 341 -15.62 34.42 0.74
C LYS A 341 -15.05 34.86 -0.61
N ILE A 342 -15.92 35.12 -1.58
CA ILE A 342 -15.52 35.62 -2.90
C ILE A 342 -14.80 36.97 -2.78
N ALA A 343 -15.35 37.91 -2.00
CA ALA A 343 -14.72 39.22 -1.81
C ALA A 343 -13.31 39.12 -1.23
N ILE A 344 -13.08 38.23 -0.25
CA ILE A 344 -11.75 37.97 0.32
C ILE A 344 -10.81 37.39 -0.75
N ILE A 345 -11.27 36.38 -1.50
CA ILE A 345 -10.48 35.73 -2.55
C ILE A 345 -10.09 36.75 -3.63
N THR A 346 -11.04 37.56 -4.11
CA THR A 346 -10.80 38.60 -5.12
C THR A 346 -9.83 39.66 -4.60
N LYS A 347 -9.97 40.10 -3.33
CA LYS A 347 -9.04 41.05 -2.71
C LYS A 347 -7.61 40.49 -2.72
N VAL A 348 -7.43 39.23 -2.33
CA VAL A 348 -6.11 38.58 -2.34
C VAL A 348 -5.57 38.44 -3.77
N ALA A 349 -6.43 38.05 -4.71
CA ALA A 349 -6.06 37.86 -6.11
C ALA A 349 -5.65 39.16 -6.82
N VAL A 350 -6.19 40.31 -6.45
CA VAL A 350 -5.77 41.61 -7.02
C VAL A 350 -4.51 42.13 -6.32
N LEU A 351 -4.40 41.94 -5.00
CA LEU A 351 -3.31 42.48 -4.20
C LEU A 351 -2.11 41.52 -4.04
N PHE A 352 -2.09 40.37 -4.72
CA PHE A 352 -1.00 39.41 -4.61
C PHE A 352 0.40 40.00 -4.84
N PRO A 353 0.64 40.93 -5.81
CA PRO A 353 1.98 41.47 -6.04
C PRO A 353 2.45 42.33 -4.85
N PHE A 354 1.52 43.08 -4.25
CA PHE A 354 1.78 43.87 -3.05
C PHE A 354 2.13 42.98 -1.86
N TYR A 355 1.39 41.89 -1.65
CA TYR A 355 1.69 40.93 -0.60
C TYR A 355 3.09 40.31 -0.79
N CYS A 356 3.43 39.83 -2.00
CA CYS A 356 4.75 39.29 -2.29
C CYS A 356 5.88 40.31 -2.03
N MET A 357 5.71 41.56 -2.46
CA MET A 357 6.69 42.63 -2.23
C MET A 357 6.89 42.91 -0.73
N MET A 358 5.81 42.97 0.04
CA MET A 358 5.88 43.15 1.50
C MET A 358 6.60 41.99 2.20
N TYR A 359 6.38 40.75 1.75
CA TYR A 359 7.08 39.58 2.27
C TYR A 359 8.60 39.63 2.02
N MET A 360 9.03 40.14 0.86
CA MET A 360 10.46 40.29 0.54
C MET A 360 11.14 41.42 1.32
N ILE A 361 10.46 42.55 1.53
CA ILE A 361 11.05 43.75 2.15
C ILE A 361 11.02 43.68 3.68
N ALA A 362 9.91 43.24 4.27
CA ALA A 362 9.67 43.30 5.72
C ALA A 362 9.10 41.98 6.27
N PRO A 363 9.90 40.90 6.32
CA PRO A 363 9.41 39.54 6.63
C PRO A 363 8.88 39.37 8.06
N SER A 364 9.16 40.31 8.96
CA SER A 364 8.71 40.29 10.37
C SER A 364 7.36 40.98 10.58
N CYS A 365 6.81 41.67 9.58
CA CYS A 365 5.53 42.37 9.73
C CYS A 365 4.35 41.40 9.84
N GLU A 366 3.26 41.85 10.47
CA GLU A 366 2.05 41.04 10.68
C GLU A 366 1.44 40.54 9.36
N THR A 367 1.49 41.35 8.29
CA THR A 367 1.05 40.95 6.96
C THR A 367 1.91 39.82 6.38
N SER A 368 3.22 39.85 6.59
CA SER A 368 4.13 38.78 6.14
C SER A 368 3.97 37.51 6.97
N LYS A 369 3.75 37.61 8.29
CA LYS A 369 3.40 36.45 9.13
C LYS A 369 2.09 35.80 8.68
N PHE A 370 1.09 36.62 8.34
CA PHE A 370 -0.18 36.17 7.79
C PHE A 370 -0.02 35.43 6.45
N MET A 371 0.89 35.87 5.58
CA MET A 371 1.21 35.16 4.33
C MET A 371 1.90 33.81 4.53
N ARG A 372 2.54 33.56 5.68
CA ARG A 372 3.14 32.25 5.96
C ARG A 372 2.09 31.17 6.22
N LYS A 373 0.85 31.56 6.50
CA LYS A 373 -0.27 30.62 6.71
C LYS A 373 -0.63 29.89 5.41
N PRO A 374 -0.98 28.59 5.48
CA PRO A 374 -1.08 27.72 4.30
C PRO A 374 -2.16 28.17 3.31
N PHE A 375 -3.35 28.55 3.77
CA PHE A 375 -4.42 29.04 2.89
C PHE A 375 -4.02 30.31 2.11
N MET A 376 -3.25 31.21 2.75
CA MET A 376 -2.78 32.43 2.09
C MET A 376 -1.70 32.14 1.05
N LYS A 377 -0.75 31.24 1.35
CA LYS A 377 0.20 30.75 0.35
C LYS A 377 -0.53 30.20 -0.87
N PHE A 378 -1.49 29.30 -0.67
CA PHE A 378 -2.28 28.72 -1.75
C PHE A 378 -2.97 29.78 -2.62
N LEU A 379 -3.66 30.75 -2.00
CA LEU A 379 -4.33 31.82 -2.75
C LEU A 379 -3.35 32.67 -3.55
N ILE A 380 -2.17 32.98 -3.00
CA ILE A 380 -1.16 33.79 -3.68
C ILE A 380 -0.56 33.03 -4.88
N HIS A 381 -0.17 31.76 -4.69
CA HIS A 381 0.32 30.92 -5.79
C HIS A 381 -0.74 30.76 -6.89
N ALA A 382 -1.98 30.46 -6.53
CA ALA A 382 -3.08 30.34 -7.49
C ALA A 382 -3.34 31.67 -8.23
N SER A 383 -3.30 32.81 -7.53
CA SER A 383 -3.49 34.13 -8.12
C SER A 383 -2.36 34.49 -9.09
N SER A 384 -1.11 34.19 -8.73
CA SER A 384 0.05 34.38 -9.60
C SER A 384 -0.05 33.53 -10.87
N TYR A 385 -0.48 32.27 -10.76
CA TYR A 385 -0.69 31.40 -11.92
C TYR A 385 -1.85 31.89 -12.82
N LEU A 386 -2.96 32.35 -12.24
CA LEU A 386 -4.05 32.96 -13.01
C LEU A 386 -3.59 34.24 -13.73
N PHE A 387 -2.77 35.06 -13.08
CA PHE A 387 -2.16 36.23 -13.70
C PHE A 387 -1.22 35.85 -14.85
N PHE A 388 -0.43 34.78 -14.70
CA PHE A 388 0.37 34.22 -15.78
C PHE A 388 -0.47 33.78 -16.99
N LEU A 389 -1.59 33.08 -16.76
CA LEU A 389 -2.52 32.73 -17.84
C LEU A 389 -3.12 33.97 -18.50
N PHE A 390 -3.48 34.99 -17.72
CA PHE A 390 -3.96 36.26 -18.23
C PHE A 390 -2.91 36.95 -19.12
N LEU A 391 -1.63 36.94 -18.72
CA LEU A 391 -0.54 37.46 -19.54
C LEU A 391 -0.39 36.71 -20.86
N LEU A 392 -0.49 35.39 -20.85
CA LEU A 392 -0.47 34.59 -22.09
C LEU A 392 -1.64 34.94 -23.02
N ILE A 393 -2.82 35.20 -22.46
CA ILE A 393 -3.98 35.67 -23.25
C ILE A 393 -3.69 37.05 -23.86
N LEU A 394 -3.12 37.99 -23.09
CA LEU A 394 -2.75 39.31 -23.60
C LEU A 394 -1.69 39.25 -24.71
N VAL A 395 -0.69 38.37 -24.57
CA VAL A 395 0.31 38.10 -25.60
C VAL A 395 -0.36 37.53 -26.86
N SER A 396 -1.25 36.55 -26.70
CA SER A 396 -1.98 35.93 -27.81
C SER A 396 -2.86 36.93 -28.58
N GLN A 397 -3.55 37.82 -27.86
CA GLN A 397 -4.38 38.88 -28.45
C GLN A 397 -3.57 40.06 -29.02
N ARG A 398 -2.23 40.02 -28.92
CA ARG A 398 -1.34 41.14 -29.27
C ARG A 398 -1.82 42.45 -28.64
N ALA A 399 -2.15 42.42 -27.35
CA ALA A 399 -2.74 43.55 -26.64
C ALA A 399 -1.89 44.83 -26.76
N GLU A 400 -0.56 44.73 -26.78
CA GLU A 400 0.33 45.88 -27.01
C GLU A 400 0.05 46.59 -28.35
N VAL A 401 -0.14 45.81 -29.43
CA VAL A 401 -0.47 46.34 -30.75
C VAL A 401 -1.83 47.03 -30.72
N GLN A 402 -2.83 46.41 -30.08
CA GLN A 402 -4.17 47.00 -29.96
C GLN A 402 -4.17 48.28 -29.11
N ILE A 403 -3.42 48.32 -28.01
CA ILE A 403 -3.29 49.50 -27.14
C ILE A 403 -2.66 50.66 -27.90
N VAL A 404 -1.57 50.43 -28.65
CA VAL A 404 -0.93 51.48 -29.45
C VAL A 404 -1.83 51.96 -30.60
N LEU A 405 -2.63 51.08 -31.18
CA LEU A 405 -3.60 51.47 -32.22
C LEU A 405 -4.76 52.31 -31.66
N LEU A 406 -5.25 52.01 -30.46
CA LEU A 406 -6.37 52.70 -29.81
C LEU A 406 -5.97 53.99 -29.10
N PHE A 407 -4.86 53.98 -28.37
CA PHE A 407 -4.45 55.07 -27.46
C PHE A 407 -3.09 55.70 -27.82
N GLY A 408 -2.38 55.18 -28.83
CA GLY A 408 -1.06 55.69 -29.23
C GLY A 408 -1.12 57.00 -30.03
N THR A 409 -0.04 57.78 -29.93
CA THR A 409 0.18 58.97 -30.78
C THR A 409 0.47 58.59 -32.24
N ASP A 410 0.28 59.52 -33.18
CA ASP A 410 0.46 59.25 -34.62
C ASP A 410 1.89 58.80 -34.99
N SER A 411 2.90 59.17 -34.19
CA SER A 411 4.28 58.68 -34.36
C SER A 411 4.43 57.21 -33.97
N MET A 412 3.81 56.79 -32.86
CA MET A 412 3.84 55.40 -32.38
C MET A 412 3.10 54.47 -33.35
N LYS A 413 2.00 54.94 -33.96
CA LYS A 413 1.25 54.18 -34.97
C LYS A 413 2.08 53.92 -36.24
N ARG A 414 2.85 54.91 -36.70
CA ARG A 414 3.74 54.74 -37.87
C ARG A 414 4.91 53.81 -37.57
N ALA A 415 5.55 53.94 -36.40
CA ALA A 415 6.61 53.02 -35.97
C ALA A 415 6.10 51.57 -35.87
N LEU A 416 4.90 51.37 -35.33
CA LEU A 416 4.26 50.06 -35.25
C LEU A 416 3.94 49.47 -36.64
N GLN A 417 3.53 50.30 -37.61
CA GLN A 417 3.32 49.86 -38.99
C GLN A 417 4.62 49.40 -39.66
N GLU A 418 5.74 50.09 -39.42
CA GLU A 418 7.06 49.67 -39.89
C GLU A 418 7.53 48.36 -39.24
N GLU A 419 7.25 48.15 -37.94
CA GLU A 419 7.55 46.88 -37.25
C GLU A 419 6.67 45.72 -37.71
N LEU A 420 5.37 45.95 -37.95
CA LEU A 420 4.46 44.93 -38.48
C LEU A 420 4.81 44.53 -39.92
N ALA A 421 5.38 45.45 -40.71
CA ALA A 421 5.90 45.15 -42.04
C ALA A 421 7.13 44.23 -42.00
N ARG A 422 7.90 44.22 -40.90
CA ARG A 422 8.95 43.23 -40.62
C ARG A 422 8.32 41.99 -40.00
N GLN A 423 7.81 41.06 -40.82
CA GLN A 423 7.02 39.92 -40.32
C GLN A 423 7.82 38.79 -39.65
N ARG A 424 9.15 38.71 -39.82
CA ARG A 424 9.99 37.64 -39.24
C ARG A 424 10.85 38.24 -38.13
N GLY A 425 11.10 37.48 -37.04
CA GLY A 425 12.15 37.72 -36.03
C GLY A 425 12.13 39.03 -35.21
N ASN A 426 10.98 39.70 -35.08
CA ASN A 426 10.88 40.91 -34.25
C ASN A 426 11.41 40.68 -32.82
N GLY A 427 11.96 41.73 -32.22
CA GLY A 427 12.45 41.71 -30.85
C GLY A 427 11.34 41.32 -29.86
N PRO A 428 11.70 40.83 -28.66
CA PRO A 428 10.72 40.40 -27.67
C PRO A 428 9.86 41.59 -27.23
N THR A 429 8.54 41.40 -27.20
CA THR A 429 7.61 42.40 -26.68
C THR A 429 7.74 42.54 -25.15
N TYR A 430 7.24 43.63 -24.58
CA TYR A 430 7.33 43.83 -23.12
C TYR A 430 6.56 42.76 -22.35
N LEU A 431 5.39 42.36 -22.85
CA LEU A 431 4.59 41.26 -22.32
C LEU A 431 5.33 39.92 -22.43
N GLU A 432 6.04 39.67 -23.53
CA GLU A 432 6.84 38.45 -23.70
C GLU A 432 8.03 38.40 -22.74
N CYS A 433 8.72 39.53 -22.52
CA CYS A 433 9.76 39.64 -21.49
C CYS A 433 9.22 39.29 -20.10
N LEU A 434 8.01 39.74 -19.78
CA LEU A 434 7.36 39.43 -18.50
C LEU A 434 6.99 37.93 -18.41
N VAL A 435 6.52 37.32 -19.50
CA VAL A 435 6.32 35.86 -19.58
C VAL A 435 7.62 35.09 -19.36
N VAL A 436 8.74 35.55 -19.95
CA VAL A 436 10.06 34.92 -19.75
C VAL A 436 10.49 34.96 -18.28
N ILE A 437 10.24 36.06 -17.55
CA ILE A 437 10.51 36.15 -16.11
C ILE A 437 9.73 35.07 -15.34
N TYR A 438 8.46 34.87 -15.68
CA TYR A 438 7.64 33.81 -15.08
C TYR A 438 8.17 32.41 -15.39
N VAL A 439 8.57 32.16 -16.65
CA VAL A 439 9.15 30.86 -17.06
C VAL A 439 10.44 30.57 -16.29
N ILE A 440 11.32 31.56 -16.09
CA ILE A 440 12.52 31.41 -15.24
C ILE A 440 12.12 31.06 -13.81
N GLY A 441 11.08 31.69 -13.27
CA GLY A 441 10.51 31.38 -11.96
C GLY A 441 10.05 29.92 -11.84
N PHE A 442 9.26 29.43 -12.81
CA PHE A 442 8.81 28.03 -12.84
C PHE A 442 9.97 27.06 -12.97
N ILE A 443 10.97 27.34 -13.80
CA ILE A 443 12.16 26.48 -13.92
C ILE A 443 12.91 26.42 -12.58
N TRP A 444 13.06 27.56 -11.90
CA TRP A 444 13.70 27.62 -10.59
C TRP A 444 12.92 26.83 -9.54
N GLU A 445 11.60 26.99 -9.48
CA GLU A 445 10.69 26.25 -8.59
C GLU A 445 10.83 24.73 -8.79
N GLU A 446 10.71 24.23 -10.02
CA GLU A 446 10.87 22.79 -10.31
C GLU A 446 12.29 22.29 -9.99
N THR A 447 13.32 23.11 -10.23
CA THR A 447 14.71 22.73 -9.93
C THR A 447 14.92 22.55 -8.42
N GLN A 448 14.31 23.42 -7.61
CA GLN A 448 14.35 23.30 -6.15
C GLN A 448 13.56 22.07 -5.67
N GLU A 449 12.38 21.79 -6.24
CA GLU A 449 11.59 20.62 -5.90
C GLU A 449 12.34 19.32 -6.21
N ILE A 450 12.96 19.20 -7.38
CA ILE A 450 13.80 18.06 -7.76
C ILE A 450 14.99 17.90 -6.80
N PHE A 451 15.60 19.00 -6.34
CA PHE A 451 16.72 18.96 -5.41
C PHE A 451 16.31 18.48 -4.01
N ILE A 452 15.11 18.86 -3.54
CA ILE A 452 14.60 18.50 -2.21
C ILE A 452 14.04 17.07 -2.19
N GLU A 453 13.19 16.70 -3.16
CA GLU A 453 12.50 15.41 -3.16
C GLU A 453 13.30 14.28 -3.81
N GLY A 454 14.22 14.64 -4.71
CA GLY A 454 14.96 13.71 -5.55
C GLY A 454 14.17 13.26 -6.78
N ILE A 455 14.89 13.09 -7.90
CA ILE A 455 14.29 12.87 -9.24
C ILE A 455 13.37 11.64 -9.33
N ARG A 456 13.64 10.59 -8.55
CA ARG A 456 12.84 9.35 -8.58
C ARG A 456 11.46 9.51 -7.95
N ASN A 457 11.35 10.31 -6.88
CA ASN A 457 10.06 10.55 -6.23
C ASN A 457 9.28 11.60 -7.00
N TYR A 458 9.95 12.65 -7.47
CA TYR A 458 9.37 13.67 -8.33
C TYR A 458 8.67 13.08 -9.56
N LEU A 459 9.35 12.21 -10.32
CA LEU A 459 8.77 11.61 -11.54
C LEU A 459 7.66 10.56 -11.30
N LYS A 460 7.44 10.12 -10.05
CA LYS A 460 6.28 9.26 -9.74
C LYS A 460 4.96 10.04 -9.80
N ASN A 461 5.01 11.36 -9.61
CA ASN A 461 3.84 12.22 -9.75
C ASN A 461 3.64 12.60 -11.22
N MET A 462 2.48 12.26 -11.79
CA MET A 462 2.15 12.58 -13.18
C MET A 462 2.00 14.08 -13.43
N TRP A 463 1.65 14.86 -12.39
CA TRP A 463 1.57 16.32 -12.50
C TRP A 463 2.96 16.94 -12.68
N ASN A 464 3.93 16.52 -11.87
CA ASN A 464 5.32 16.95 -11.97
C ASN A 464 5.92 16.64 -13.35
N PHE A 465 5.56 15.50 -13.96
CA PHE A 465 5.95 15.19 -15.34
C PHE A 465 5.37 16.17 -16.37
N ILE A 466 4.10 16.59 -16.19
CA ILE A 466 3.46 17.61 -17.03
C ILE A 466 4.16 18.97 -16.86
N ASP A 467 4.49 19.37 -15.63
CA ASP A 467 5.15 20.64 -15.35
C ASP A 467 6.58 20.68 -15.91
N PHE A 468 7.34 19.60 -15.77
CA PHE A 468 8.64 19.44 -16.43
C PHE A 468 8.53 19.55 -17.96
N SER A 469 7.55 18.86 -18.56
CA SER A 469 7.32 18.90 -20.00
C SER A 469 6.91 20.29 -20.49
N ARG A 470 6.06 20.99 -19.73
CA ARG A 470 5.67 22.38 -19.99
C ARG A 470 6.89 23.30 -20.00
N ASN A 471 7.73 23.22 -18.96
CA ASN A 471 8.92 24.06 -18.83
C ASN A 471 9.94 23.77 -19.94
N PHE A 472 10.11 22.49 -20.30
CA PHE A 472 10.92 22.08 -21.45
C PHE A 472 10.43 22.72 -22.76
N LEU A 473 9.13 22.70 -23.02
CA LEU A 473 8.54 23.34 -24.20
C LEU A 473 8.75 24.86 -24.20
N TYR A 474 8.63 25.53 -23.06
CA TYR A 474 8.95 26.96 -22.95
C TYR A 474 10.41 27.27 -23.28
N CYS A 475 11.36 26.46 -22.79
CA CYS A 475 12.77 26.58 -23.14
C CYS A 475 13.01 26.41 -24.64
N CYS A 476 12.37 25.42 -25.27
CA CYS A 476 12.46 25.19 -26.71
C CYS A 476 11.95 26.40 -27.51
N VAL A 477 10.80 26.97 -27.13
CA VAL A 477 10.24 28.17 -27.77
C VAL A 477 11.16 29.37 -27.61
N ALA A 478 11.72 29.58 -26.41
CA ALA A 478 12.68 30.66 -26.16
C ALA A 478 13.94 30.51 -27.02
N MET A 479 14.50 29.30 -27.10
CA MET A 479 15.67 28.98 -27.92
C MET A 479 15.40 29.25 -29.41
N LEU A 480 14.28 28.74 -29.94
CA LEU A 480 13.89 28.96 -31.34
C LEU A 480 13.70 30.44 -31.67
N ARG A 481 13.14 31.23 -30.73
CA ARG A 481 13.00 32.68 -30.88
C ARG A 481 14.35 33.40 -30.91
N VAL A 482 15.27 33.04 -30.01
CA VAL A 482 16.62 33.63 -30.01
C VAL A 482 17.34 33.31 -31.32
N ILE A 483 17.23 32.07 -31.83
CA ILE A 483 17.80 31.69 -33.12
C ILE A 483 17.18 32.50 -34.27
N ALA A 484 15.85 32.63 -34.30
CA ALA A 484 15.15 33.40 -35.32
C ALA A 484 15.55 34.89 -35.31
N TYR A 485 15.70 35.48 -34.12
CA TYR A 485 16.16 36.85 -33.94
C TYR A 485 17.60 37.05 -34.44
N ILE A 486 18.53 36.14 -34.08
CA ILE A 486 19.92 36.19 -34.55
C ILE A 486 20.00 36.05 -36.08
N GLN A 487 19.27 35.09 -36.65
CA GLN A 487 19.23 34.88 -38.09
C GLN A 487 18.76 36.13 -38.83
N GLN A 488 17.65 36.72 -38.41
CA GLN A 488 17.13 37.91 -39.06
C GLN A 488 18.06 39.12 -38.88
N THR A 489 18.62 39.33 -37.69
CA THR A 489 19.58 40.43 -37.45
C THR A 489 20.80 40.28 -38.37
N SER A 490 21.27 39.05 -38.58
CA SER A 490 22.35 38.77 -39.51
C SER A 490 21.99 39.04 -40.97
N GLU A 491 20.75 38.76 -41.39
CA GLU A 491 20.24 39.04 -42.74
C GLU A 491 20.10 40.54 -42.99
N ILE A 492 19.53 41.29 -42.04
CA ILE A 492 19.41 42.76 -42.13
C ILE A 492 20.80 43.39 -42.27
N ASN A 493 21.75 42.98 -41.43
CA ASN A 493 23.12 43.48 -41.51
C ASN A 493 23.74 43.21 -42.89
N LYS A 494 23.61 41.98 -43.43
CA LYS A 494 24.11 41.64 -44.78
C LYS A 494 23.47 42.48 -45.89
N THR A 495 22.16 42.68 -45.86
CA THR A 495 21.44 43.48 -46.87
C THR A 495 21.80 44.98 -46.77
N GLN A 496 22.10 45.47 -45.58
CA GLN A 496 22.55 46.84 -45.36
C GLN A 496 23.98 47.08 -45.89
N TYR A 497 24.86 46.08 -45.82
CA TYR A 497 26.18 46.14 -46.49
C TYR A 497 26.06 46.06 -48.02
N ALA A 498 25.09 45.31 -48.57
CA ALA A 498 24.86 45.23 -50.01
C ALA A 498 24.28 46.52 -50.64
N THR A 499 23.66 47.39 -49.83
CA THR A 499 23.06 48.67 -50.27
C THR A 499 23.91 49.90 -49.97
N SER A 500 25.13 49.73 -49.42
CA SER A 500 26.05 50.84 -49.14
C SER A 500 26.72 51.36 -50.44
N PRO A 501 26.74 52.67 -50.75
CA PRO A 501 27.11 53.21 -52.08
C PRO A 501 28.59 53.17 -52.47
N ARG A 502 29.42 52.28 -51.91
CA ARG A 502 30.87 52.26 -52.21
C ARG A 502 31.30 51.33 -53.34
N HIS A 503 30.44 50.42 -53.81
CA HIS A 503 30.80 49.47 -54.87
C HIS A 503 30.43 49.89 -56.31
N TRP A 504 29.77 51.03 -56.49
CA TRP A 504 29.36 51.51 -57.82
C TRP A 504 30.37 52.44 -58.50
N MET A 505 31.50 52.77 -57.85
CA MET A 505 32.42 53.81 -58.34
C MET A 505 33.71 53.31 -59.02
N THR A 506 33.91 52.00 -59.23
CA THR A 506 35.14 51.48 -59.89
C THR A 506 34.89 50.68 -61.17
N ARG A 507 33.81 50.97 -61.89
CA ARG A 507 33.56 50.43 -63.25
C ARG A 507 33.03 51.52 -64.18
N SER A 508 33.80 52.59 -64.34
CA SER A 508 33.67 53.49 -65.50
C SER A 508 34.94 54.31 -65.65
N GLN A 509 35.96 53.70 -66.24
CA GLN A 509 36.91 54.35 -67.15
C GLN A 509 37.61 53.28 -67.98
#